data_AF-A0A7C1ZZD8-F1
#
_entry.id   AF-A0A7C1ZZD8-F1
#
_cell.length_a   1.000
_cell.length_b   1.000
_cell.length_c   1.000
_cell.angle_alpha   90.00
_cell.angle_beta   90.00
_cell.angle_gamma   90.00
#
_symmetry.space_group_name_H-M   'P 1'
#
loop_
_entity.id
_entity.type
_entity.pdbx_description
1 polymer ?
#
loop_
_entity_poly.entity_id
_entity_poly.type
_entity_poly.pdbx_seq_one_letter_code
_entity_poly.pdbx_strand_id
1 'polypeptide(L)'
;MTKVAFSGEEQSLAFIRQWYEDIQAALNGYQRDILNALFQGKSVNEPFLFMTKENVLDYFAKQKTELEHLVSLNMMASVEAAIRIDYLKRVYARKKESVSRRFRELHKEKGVRASLEDDILKIWKQELPSCKTAIDNFQNASKLRHWLAHGRYWTPKLGRNYNLNTIFEIAEHLLNELQISQ
;
A
#
# COMPACT_ATOMS: atom_id res chain seq x y z
N MET A 1 14.52 -18.39 22.16
CA MET A 1 13.62 -17.91 21.09
C MET A 1 14.43 -16.96 20.21
N THR A 2 14.69 -17.34 18.97
CA THR A 2 15.47 -16.53 18.03
C THR A 2 14.64 -15.33 17.60
N LYS A 3 15.16 -14.11 17.80
CA LYS A 3 14.49 -12.88 17.35
C LYS A 3 14.68 -12.75 15.84
N VAL A 4 13.62 -12.35 15.15
CA VAL A 4 13.71 -11.91 13.75
C VAL A 4 14.53 -10.63 13.70
N ALA A 5 15.55 -10.60 12.84
CA ALA A 5 16.25 -9.38 12.48
C ALA A 5 15.44 -8.64 11.41
N PHE A 6 15.18 -7.35 11.64
CA PHE A 6 14.52 -6.47 10.66
C PHE A 6 15.55 -5.92 9.69
N SER A 7 15.17 -5.70 8.43
CA SER A 7 16.10 -5.21 7.41
C SER A 7 16.44 -3.74 7.59
N GLY A 8 15.53 -2.93 8.15
CA GLY A 8 15.68 -1.47 8.19
C GLY A 8 15.34 -0.78 6.87
N GLU A 9 14.93 -1.57 5.87
CA GLU A 9 14.55 -1.12 4.51
C GLU A 9 13.03 -0.94 4.38
N GLU A 10 12.32 -0.85 5.50
CA GLU A 10 10.88 -0.63 5.49
C GLU A 10 10.54 0.76 4.97
N GLN A 11 9.59 0.85 4.04
CA GLN A 11 9.19 2.13 3.43
C GLN A 11 8.07 2.79 4.24
N SER A 12 8.22 4.09 4.51
CA SER A 12 7.15 4.89 5.12
C SER A 12 6.10 5.31 4.10
N LEU A 13 4.85 5.51 4.53
CA LEU A 13 3.77 5.98 3.66
C LEU A 13 4.12 7.34 3.04
N ALA A 14 4.80 8.21 3.80
CA ALA A 14 5.26 9.51 3.34
C ALA A 14 6.27 9.38 2.19
N PHE A 15 7.25 8.48 2.31
CA PHE A 15 8.21 8.22 1.25
C PHE A 15 7.52 7.68 -0.02
N ILE A 16 6.63 6.69 0.12
CA ILE A 16 5.90 6.10 -1.01
C ILE A 16 5.04 7.16 -1.71
N ARG A 17 4.38 8.03 -0.94
CA ARG A 17 3.57 9.12 -1.47
C ARG A 17 4.42 10.14 -2.23
N GLN A 18 5.54 10.57 -1.65
CA GLN A 18 6.44 11.51 -2.32
C GLN A 18 6.97 10.91 -3.63
N TRP A 19 7.38 9.65 -3.60
CA TRP A 19 7.82 8.95 -4.81
C TRP A 19 6.75 8.90 -5.89
N TYR A 20 5.49 8.61 -5.52
CA TYR A 20 4.37 8.68 -6.46
C TYR A 20 4.21 10.07 -7.06
N GLU A 21 4.23 11.12 -6.24
CA GLU A 21 4.07 12.50 -6.69
C GLU A 21 5.19 12.91 -7.67
N ASP A 22 6.43 12.51 -7.41
CA ASP A 22 7.57 12.77 -8.27
C ASP A 22 7.45 12.05 -9.63
N ILE A 23 7.08 10.76 -9.63
CA ILE A 23 6.91 10.00 -10.88
C ILE A 23 5.69 10.49 -11.66
N GLN A 24 4.60 10.86 -10.98
CA GLN A 24 3.42 11.44 -11.60
C GLN A 24 3.76 12.78 -12.27
N ALA A 25 4.56 13.64 -11.61
CA ALA A 25 5.05 14.89 -12.19
C ALA A 25 5.92 14.63 -13.43
N ALA A 26 6.82 13.64 -13.37
CA ALA A 26 7.65 13.24 -14.52
C ALA A 26 6.81 12.75 -15.70
N LEU A 27 5.80 11.90 -15.47
CA LEU A 27 4.87 11.45 -16.51
C LEU A 27 4.09 12.61 -17.12
N ASN A 28 3.64 13.57 -16.31
CA ASN A 28 2.95 14.77 -16.78
C ASN A 28 3.86 15.67 -17.63
N GLY A 29 5.12 15.83 -17.23
CA GLY A 29 6.14 16.53 -18.01
C GLY A 29 6.35 15.85 -19.35
N TYR A 30 6.57 14.53 -19.34
CA TYR A 30 6.83 13.77 -20.55
C TYR A 30 5.64 13.81 -21.52
N GLN A 31 4.41 13.67 -21.02
CA GLN A 31 3.20 13.82 -21.82
C GLN A 31 3.15 15.19 -22.51
N ARG A 32 3.44 16.26 -21.77
CA ARG A 32 3.42 17.62 -22.30
C ARG A 32 4.46 17.81 -23.40
N ASP A 33 5.65 17.29 -23.20
CA ASP A 33 6.75 17.42 -24.17
C ASP A 33 6.43 16.71 -25.48
N ILE A 34 5.88 15.49 -25.41
CA ILE A 34 5.44 14.74 -26.60
C ILE A 34 4.31 15.47 -27.33
N LEU A 35 3.30 15.96 -26.60
CA LEU A 35 2.19 16.70 -27.22
C LEU A 35 2.65 18.00 -27.88
N ASN A 36 3.57 18.73 -27.25
CA ASN A 36 4.15 19.94 -27.80
C ASN A 36 4.99 19.65 -29.05
N ALA A 37 5.79 18.57 -29.04
CA ALA A 37 6.57 18.15 -30.19
C ALA A 37 5.68 17.78 -31.39
N LEU A 38 4.61 17.01 -31.15
CA LEU A 38 3.62 16.67 -32.19
C LEU A 38 2.96 17.92 -32.76
N PHE A 39 2.53 18.86 -31.90
CA PHE A 39 1.91 20.11 -32.34
C PHE A 39 2.86 20.98 -33.18
N GLN A 40 4.14 20.99 -32.85
CA GLN A 40 5.17 21.75 -33.56
C GLN A 40 5.73 21.02 -34.80
N GLY A 41 5.25 19.82 -35.12
CA GLY A 41 5.79 19.00 -36.22
C GLY A 41 7.24 18.56 -35.98
N LYS A 42 7.69 18.52 -34.72
CA LYS A 42 9.04 18.05 -34.36
C LYS A 42 9.06 16.53 -34.25
N SER A 43 10.26 15.96 -34.41
CA SER A 43 10.47 14.53 -34.15
C SER A 43 10.11 14.19 -32.70
N VAL A 44 9.44 13.06 -32.53
CA VAL A 44 9.17 12.42 -31.23
C VAL A 44 9.96 11.11 -31.12
N ASN A 45 10.02 10.55 -29.92
CA ASN A 45 10.62 9.23 -29.73
C ASN A 45 9.85 8.16 -30.50
N GLU A 46 10.54 7.09 -30.88
CA GLU A 46 10.02 6.00 -31.70
C GLU A 46 8.64 5.45 -31.26
N PRO A 47 8.35 5.23 -29.95
CA PRO A 47 7.05 4.72 -29.52
C PRO A 47 5.86 5.62 -29.83
N PHE A 48 6.11 6.92 -30.08
CA PHE A 48 5.08 7.93 -30.33
C PHE A 48 5.00 8.33 -31.81
N LEU A 49 5.85 7.77 -32.66
CA LEU A 49 5.75 7.98 -34.10
C LEU A 49 4.37 7.52 -34.57
N PHE A 50 3.75 8.33 -35.42
CA PHE A 50 2.42 8.09 -35.98
C PHE A 50 1.25 8.06 -34.98
N MET A 51 1.49 8.35 -33.69
CA MET A 51 0.39 8.52 -32.74
C MET A 51 -0.33 9.85 -32.97
N THR A 52 -1.66 9.82 -32.86
CA THR A 52 -2.44 11.07 -32.75
C THR A 52 -2.32 11.64 -31.34
N LYS A 53 -2.76 12.89 -31.16
CA LYS A 53 -2.90 13.52 -29.85
C LYS A 53 -3.71 12.64 -28.89
N GLU A 54 -4.82 12.09 -29.37
CA GLU A 54 -5.72 11.23 -28.58
C GLU A 54 -5.03 9.94 -28.16
N ASN A 55 -4.23 9.32 -29.04
CA ASN A 55 -3.46 8.12 -28.70
C ASN A 55 -2.42 8.41 -27.62
N VAL A 56 -1.73 9.55 -27.68
CA VAL A 56 -0.77 9.96 -26.64
C VAL A 56 -1.49 10.17 -25.31
N LEU A 57 -2.64 10.85 -25.31
CA LEU A 57 -3.42 11.08 -24.09
C LEU A 57 -3.88 9.76 -23.45
N ASP A 58 -4.40 8.83 -24.25
CA ASP A 58 -4.82 7.50 -23.78
C ASP A 58 -3.64 6.68 -23.26
N TYR A 59 -2.49 6.71 -23.95
CA TYR A 59 -1.27 6.05 -23.49
C TYR A 59 -0.86 6.53 -22.09
N PHE A 60 -0.75 7.84 -21.88
CA PHE A 60 -0.34 8.38 -20.58
C PHE A 60 -1.41 8.20 -19.50
N ALA A 61 -2.70 8.21 -19.85
CA ALA A 61 -3.76 7.85 -18.92
C ALA A 61 -3.57 6.41 -18.39
N LYS A 62 -3.30 5.45 -19.27
CA LYS A 62 -3.01 4.06 -18.90
C LYS A 62 -1.76 3.94 -18.02
N GLN A 63 -0.68 4.64 -18.36
CA GLN A 63 0.55 4.64 -17.54
C GLN A 63 0.30 5.16 -16.12
N LYS A 64 -0.50 6.23 -15.98
CA LYS A 64 -0.87 6.80 -14.67
C LYS A 64 -1.73 5.84 -13.85
N THR A 65 -2.71 5.19 -14.47
CA THR A 65 -3.52 4.17 -13.81
C THR A 65 -2.66 2.99 -13.33
N GLU A 66 -1.71 2.52 -14.14
CA GLU A 66 -0.79 1.46 -13.72
C GLU A 66 0.15 1.90 -12.60
N LEU A 67 0.61 3.16 -12.62
CA LEU A 67 1.37 3.74 -11.51
C LEU A 67 0.54 3.74 -10.22
N GLU A 68 -0.71 4.20 -10.26
CA GLU A 68 -1.60 4.20 -9.09
C GLU A 68 -1.81 2.78 -8.53
N HIS A 69 -1.95 1.78 -9.41
CA HIS A 69 -2.04 0.37 -9.01
C HIS A 69 -0.76 -0.10 -8.30
N LEU A 70 0.41 0.15 -8.86
CA LEU A 70 1.69 -0.23 -8.26
C LEU A 70 1.92 0.44 -6.91
N VAL A 71 1.60 1.72 -6.80
CA VAL A 71 1.72 2.47 -5.54
C VAL A 71 0.73 1.94 -4.51
N SER A 72 -0.51 1.64 -4.91
CA SER A 72 -1.50 1.06 -4.00
C SER A 72 -1.05 -0.30 -3.45
N LEU A 73 -0.47 -1.16 -4.30
CA LEU A 73 0.11 -2.43 -3.88
C LEU A 73 1.24 -2.22 -2.86
N ASN A 74 2.17 -1.31 -3.15
CA ASN A 74 3.31 -1.00 -2.29
C ASN A 74 2.86 -0.44 -0.93
N MET A 75 1.94 0.53 -0.95
CA MET A 75 1.38 1.16 0.25
C MET A 75 0.77 0.11 1.19
N MET A 76 -0.08 -0.77 0.64
CA MET A 76 -0.71 -1.83 1.42
C MET A 76 0.32 -2.82 1.98
N ALA A 77 1.30 -3.24 1.17
CA ALA A 77 2.37 -4.14 1.62
C ALA A 77 3.21 -3.52 2.76
N SER A 78 3.51 -2.23 2.70
CA SER A 78 4.24 -1.50 3.73
C SER A 78 3.46 -1.38 5.04
N VAL A 79 2.13 -1.20 4.98
CA VAL A 79 1.26 -1.27 6.17
C VAL A 79 1.26 -2.67 6.79
N GLU A 80 1.14 -3.72 5.97
CA GLU A 80 1.22 -5.11 6.46
C GLU A 80 2.55 -5.38 7.18
N ALA A 81 3.66 -4.92 6.61
CA ALA A 81 4.99 -5.03 7.22
C ALA A 81 5.07 -4.26 8.54
N ALA A 82 4.58 -3.02 8.59
CA ALA A 82 4.57 -2.21 9.80
C ALA A 82 3.80 -2.87 10.96
N ILE A 83 2.63 -3.45 10.68
CA ILE A 83 1.82 -4.19 11.67
C ILE A 83 2.55 -5.45 12.16
N ARG A 84 3.19 -6.20 11.25
CA ARG A 84 3.99 -7.38 11.63
C ARG A 84 5.19 -7.01 12.50
N ILE A 85 5.86 -5.91 12.18
CA ILE A 85 7.00 -5.42 12.95
C ILE A 85 6.54 -4.94 14.32
N ASP A 86 5.43 -4.20 14.42
CA ASP A 86 4.85 -3.79 15.70
C ASP A 86 4.51 -5.00 16.58
N TYR A 87 3.86 -6.02 16.01
CA TYR A 87 3.58 -7.29 16.70
C TYR A 87 4.86 -7.88 17.33
N LEU A 88 5.92 -8.05 16.53
CA LEU A 88 7.17 -8.63 17.01
C LEU A 88 7.89 -7.72 18.02
N LYS A 89 7.92 -6.40 17.79
CA LYS A 89 8.48 -5.41 18.73
C LYS A 89 7.78 -5.47 20.09
N ARG A 90 6.45 -5.55 20.12
CA ARG A 90 5.64 -5.69 21.34
C ARG A 90 5.91 -6.99 22.09
N VAL A 91 6.04 -8.11 21.37
CA VAL A 91 6.41 -9.40 21.95
C VAL A 91 7.79 -9.32 22.60
N TYR A 92 8.80 -8.80 21.89
CA TYR A 92 10.18 -8.74 22.37
C TYR A 92 10.38 -7.74 23.52
N ALA A 93 9.70 -6.61 23.48
CA ALA A 93 9.74 -5.60 24.54
C ALA A 93 8.97 -6.01 25.80
N ARG A 94 8.12 -7.05 25.72
CA ARG A 94 7.32 -7.58 26.83
C ARG A 94 6.50 -6.50 27.54
N LYS A 95 5.95 -5.53 26.80
CA LYS A 95 5.16 -4.44 27.38
C LYS A 95 3.96 -4.96 28.18
N LYS A 96 3.50 -4.17 29.15
CA LYS A 96 2.47 -4.60 30.11
C LYS A 96 1.03 -4.40 29.60
N GLU A 97 0.81 -3.67 28.51
CA GLU A 97 -0.55 -3.49 27.96
C GLU A 97 -1.18 -4.81 27.48
N SER A 98 -2.51 -4.82 27.38
CA SER A 98 -3.30 -6.03 27.11
C SER A 98 -3.00 -6.63 25.73
N VAL A 99 -2.94 -5.80 24.69
CA VAL A 99 -2.49 -6.17 23.33
C VAL A 99 -1.15 -6.93 23.37
N SER A 100 -0.16 -6.38 24.07
CA SER A 100 1.17 -6.99 24.19
C SER A 100 1.16 -8.32 24.95
N ARG A 101 0.25 -8.53 25.92
CA ARG A 101 0.08 -9.82 26.59
C ARG A 101 -0.48 -10.87 25.63
N ARG A 102 -1.55 -10.53 24.90
CA ARG A 102 -2.17 -11.41 23.90
C ARG A 102 -1.22 -11.75 22.77
N PHE A 103 -0.43 -10.80 22.29
CA PHE A 103 0.60 -11.05 21.29
C PHE A 103 1.68 -12.03 21.76
N ARG A 104 2.07 -12.02 23.04
CA ARG A 104 3.01 -13.02 23.57
C ARG A 104 2.40 -14.41 23.63
N GLU A 105 1.12 -14.51 23.97
CA GLU A 105 0.39 -15.79 23.94
C GLU A 105 0.33 -16.33 22.52
N LEU A 106 -0.09 -15.49 21.56
CA LEU A 106 -0.11 -15.82 20.14
C LEU A 106 1.29 -16.24 19.63
N HIS A 107 2.34 -15.53 20.04
CA HIS A 107 3.70 -15.85 19.61
C HIS A 107 4.21 -17.18 20.18
N LYS A 108 3.76 -17.60 21.37
CA LYS A 108 4.10 -18.94 21.90
C LYS A 108 3.48 -20.04 21.05
N GLU A 109 2.28 -19.81 20.52
CA GLU A 109 1.54 -20.78 19.72
C GLU A 109 2.00 -20.82 18.25
N LYS A 110 2.06 -19.65 17.61
CA LYS A 110 2.28 -19.52 16.14
C LYS A 110 3.58 -18.83 15.77
N GLY A 111 4.23 -18.15 16.71
CA GLY A 111 5.44 -17.38 16.46
C GLY A 111 5.28 -16.41 15.28
N VAL A 112 6.24 -16.41 14.37
CA VAL A 112 6.24 -15.57 13.16
C VAL A 112 5.19 -15.98 12.12
N ARG A 113 4.57 -17.16 12.26
CA ARG A 113 3.56 -17.69 11.34
C ARG A 113 2.15 -17.20 11.63
N ALA A 114 1.97 -16.32 12.63
CA ALA A 114 0.69 -15.70 12.90
C ALA A 114 0.12 -15.01 11.64
N SER A 115 -1.15 -15.28 11.34
CA SER A 115 -1.90 -14.64 10.27
C SER A 115 -2.08 -13.15 10.58
N LEU A 116 -1.87 -12.28 9.59
CA LEU A 116 -2.08 -10.85 9.79
C LEU A 116 -3.54 -10.56 10.12
N GLU A 117 -4.46 -11.11 9.33
CA GLU A 117 -5.89 -10.85 9.46
C GLU A 117 -6.54 -11.65 10.59
N ASP A 118 -6.32 -12.96 10.62
CA ASP A 118 -7.05 -13.86 11.53
C ASP A 118 -6.50 -13.85 12.97
N ASP A 119 -5.23 -13.47 13.14
CA ASP A 119 -4.57 -13.49 14.44
C ASP A 119 -4.23 -12.07 14.93
N ILE A 120 -3.36 -11.34 14.21
CA ILE A 120 -2.80 -10.07 14.69
C ILE A 120 -3.87 -8.97 14.74
N LEU A 121 -4.55 -8.73 13.62
CA LEU A 121 -5.61 -7.72 13.52
C LEU A 121 -6.84 -8.09 14.37
N LYS A 122 -7.13 -9.39 14.51
CA LYS A 122 -8.18 -9.88 15.40
C LYS A 122 -7.92 -9.50 16.86
N ILE A 123 -6.70 -9.68 17.35
CA ILE A 123 -6.32 -9.28 18.71
C ILE A 123 -6.45 -7.76 18.86
N TRP A 124 -5.99 -6.97 17.87
CA TRP A 124 -6.17 -5.53 17.90
C TRP A 124 -7.64 -5.12 18.05
N LYS A 125 -8.55 -5.72 17.27
CA LYS A 125 -10.00 -5.45 17.41
C LYS A 125 -10.57 -5.82 18.78
N GLN A 126 -10.08 -6.92 19.37
CA GLN A 126 -10.56 -7.41 20.68
C GLN A 126 -10.10 -6.52 21.83
N GLU A 127 -8.83 -6.10 21.78
CA GLU A 127 -8.19 -5.36 22.87
C GLU A 127 -8.34 -3.84 22.74
N LEU A 128 -8.56 -3.33 21.53
CA LEU A 128 -8.78 -1.92 21.24
C LEU A 128 -9.99 -1.76 20.29
N PRO A 129 -11.23 -1.86 20.78
CA PRO A 129 -12.42 -1.80 19.91
C PRO A 129 -12.57 -0.52 19.09
N SER A 130 -11.94 0.60 19.50
CA SER A 130 -11.96 1.86 18.74
C SER A 130 -11.31 1.74 17.35
N CYS A 131 -10.29 0.89 17.20
CA CYS A 131 -9.62 0.71 15.90
C CYS A 131 -10.40 -0.21 14.93
N LYS A 132 -11.53 -0.78 15.37
CA LYS A 132 -12.29 -1.77 14.57
C LYS A 132 -12.62 -1.26 13.18
N THR A 133 -13.13 -0.03 13.07
CA THR A 133 -13.52 0.57 11.79
C THR A 133 -12.32 0.73 10.86
N ALA A 134 -11.19 1.21 11.38
CA ALA A 134 -9.96 1.35 10.61
C ALA A 134 -9.46 0.00 10.09
N ILE A 135 -9.49 -1.04 10.93
CA ILE A 135 -9.10 -2.39 10.53
C ILE A 135 -10.06 -2.97 9.49
N ASP A 136 -11.37 -2.81 9.66
CA ASP A 136 -12.37 -3.29 8.68
C ASP A 136 -12.18 -2.62 7.31
N ASN A 137 -11.87 -1.32 7.29
CA ASN A 137 -11.57 -0.58 6.07
C ASN A 137 -10.32 -1.13 5.38
N PHE A 138 -9.25 -1.38 6.14
CA PHE A 138 -8.02 -1.95 5.62
C PHE A 138 -8.20 -3.37 5.07
N GLN A 139 -8.92 -4.24 5.80
CA GLN A 139 -9.21 -5.60 5.32
C GLN A 139 -10.11 -5.60 4.07
N ASN A 140 -11.01 -4.63 3.92
CA ASN A 140 -11.75 -4.50 2.68
C ASN A 140 -10.87 -4.00 1.52
N ALA A 141 -9.89 -3.14 1.78
CA ALA A 141 -8.89 -2.70 0.81
C ALA A 141 -7.87 -3.81 0.47
N SER A 142 -7.60 -4.78 1.36
CA SER A 142 -6.68 -5.90 1.09
C SER A 142 -7.14 -6.77 -0.08
N LYS A 143 -8.44 -6.76 -0.41
CA LYS A 143 -8.99 -7.37 -1.63
C LYS A 143 -8.41 -6.75 -2.91
N LEU A 144 -8.20 -5.43 -2.94
CA LEU A 144 -7.52 -4.75 -4.04
C LEU A 144 -6.07 -5.22 -4.11
N ARG A 145 -5.35 -5.20 -2.98
CA ARG A 145 -3.97 -5.68 -2.88
C ARG A 145 -3.85 -7.10 -3.44
N HIS A 146 -4.71 -8.03 -3.03
CA HIS A 146 -4.69 -9.41 -3.51
C HIS A 146 -4.87 -9.48 -5.03
N TRP A 147 -5.88 -8.78 -5.56
CA TRP A 147 -6.10 -8.73 -7.01
C TRP A 147 -4.89 -8.19 -7.78
N LEU A 148 -4.26 -7.11 -7.29
CA LEU A 148 -3.05 -6.53 -7.87
C LEU A 148 -1.86 -7.49 -7.81
N ALA A 149 -1.61 -8.11 -6.65
CA ALA A 149 -0.47 -9.00 -6.41
C ALA A 149 -0.50 -10.26 -7.29
N HIS A 150 -1.68 -10.71 -7.69
CA HIS A 150 -1.86 -11.89 -8.53
C HIS A 150 -2.03 -11.54 -10.02
N GLY A 151 -1.64 -10.34 -10.46
CA GLY A 151 -1.67 -9.98 -11.88
C GLY A 151 -3.08 -9.80 -12.44
N ARG A 152 -4.07 -9.55 -11.58
CA ARG A 152 -5.43 -9.14 -11.95
C ARG A 152 -6.23 -10.16 -12.78
N TYR A 153 -5.94 -11.45 -12.65
CA TYR A 153 -6.53 -12.50 -13.52
C TYR A 153 -8.03 -12.78 -13.30
N TRP A 154 -8.67 -12.22 -12.26
CA TRP A 154 -10.11 -12.39 -11.98
C TRP A 154 -10.81 -11.04 -11.82
N THR A 155 -12.14 -11.02 -11.91
CA THR A 155 -12.95 -9.84 -11.58
C THR A 155 -13.07 -9.68 -10.06
N PRO A 156 -12.50 -8.62 -9.45
CA PRO A 156 -12.48 -8.49 -8.00
C PRO A 156 -13.82 -7.98 -7.47
N LYS A 157 -14.27 -8.52 -6.33
CA LYS A 157 -15.45 -8.04 -5.60
C LYS A 157 -15.02 -7.02 -4.54
N LEU A 158 -14.69 -5.80 -4.98
CA LEU A 158 -14.16 -4.75 -4.10
C LEU A 158 -15.22 -4.05 -3.24
N GLY A 159 -16.48 -4.07 -3.65
CA GLY A 159 -17.60 -3.41 -2.95
C GLY A 159 -17.61 -1.88 -3.08
N ARG A 160 -16.49 -1.27 -3.47
CA ARG A 160 -16.33 0.14 -3.84
C ARG A 160 -15.13 0.32 -4.77
N ASN A 161 -15.04 1.47 -5.43
CA ASN A 161 -13.84 1.87 -6.15
C ASN A 161 -12.80 2.41 -5.18
N TYR A 162 -11.57 1.93 -5.31
CA TYR A 162 -10.42 2.42 -4.56
C TYR A 162 -9.54 3.20 -5.52
N ASN A 163 -9.36 4.50 -5.27
CA ASN A 163 -8.28 5.28 -5.87
C ASN A 163 -7.12 5.38 -4.88
N LEU A 164 -5.97 5.88 -5.36
CA LEU A 164 -4.78 5.95 -4.55
C LEU A 164 -4.95 6.82 -3.29
N ASN A 165 -5.68 7.94 -3.36
CA ASN A 165 -5.95 8.79 -2.20
C ASN A 165 -6.72 8.04 -1.11
N THR A 166 -7.75 7.28 -1.49
CA THR A 166 -8.51 6.45 -0.55
C THR A 166 -7.62 5.37 0.09
N ILE A 167 -6.68 4.78 -0.66
CA ILE A 167 -5.73 3.81 -0.09
C ILE A 167 -4.79 4.49 0.91
N PHE A 168 -4.29 5.68 0.59
CA PHE A 168 -3.45 6.47 1.50
C PHE A 168 -4.20 6.81 2.80
N GLU A 169 -5.42 7.32 2.70
CA GLU A 169 -6.27 7.66 3.86
C GLU A 169 -6.54 6.44 4.75
N ILE A 170 -6.85 5.28 4.16
CA ILE A 170 -7.07 4.03 4.90
C ILE A 170 -5.80 3.60 5.62
N ALA A 171 -4.66 3.66 4.93
CA ALA A 171 -3.36 3.26 5.47
C ALA A 171 -2.94 4.16 6.64
N GLU A 172 -3.00 5.48 6.45
CA GLU A 172 -2.63 6.47 7.47
C GLU A 172 -3.56 6.40 8.68
N HIS A 173 -4.88 6.35 8.44
CA HIS A 173 -5.86 6.22 9.53
C HIS A 173 -5.63 4.96 10.36
N LEU A 174 -5.35 3.81 9.72
CA LEU A 174 -5.08 2.57 10.45
C LEU A 174 -3.82 2.69 11.32
N LEU A 175 -2.70 3.15 10.77
CA LEU A 175 -1.46 3.23 11.53
C LEU A 175 -1.58 4.21 12.71
N ASN A 176 -2.31 5.31 12.52
CA ASN A 176 -2.61 6.26 13.59
C ASN A 176 -3.47 5.63 14.70
N GLU A 177 -4.55 4.93 14.36
CA GLU A 177 -5.41 4.23 15.33
C GLU A 177 -4.66 3.14 16.12
N LEU A 178 -3.71 2.46 15.48
CA LEU A 178 -2.85 1.45 16.11
C LEU A 178 -1.64 2.05 16.84
N GLN A 179 -1.41 3.35 16.71
CA GLN A 179 -0.24 4.07 17.22
C GLN A 179 1.09 3.44 16.75
N ILE A 180 1.12 3.02 15.50
CA ILE A 180 2.31 2.43 14.86
C ILE A 180 3.05 3.56 14.15
N SER A 181 4.23 3.91 14.66
CA SER A 181 5.10 4.89 14.00
C SER A 181 5.74 4.31 12.75
N GLN A 182 5.86 5.14 11.73
CA GLN A 182 6.68 4.93 10.54
C GLN A 182 7.72 6.03 10.41
#